data_AF-A0A9Q5GB30-F1
#
_entry.id   AF-A0A9Q5GB30-F1
#
_cell.length_a   1.000
_cell.length_b   1.000
_cell.length_c   1.000
_cell.angle_alpha   90.00
_cell.angle_beta   90.00
_cell.angle_gamma   90.00
#
_symmetry.space_group_name_H-M   'P 1'
#
loop_
_entity.id
_entity.type
_entity.pdbx_description
1 polymer ?
#
loop_
_entity_poly.entity_id
_entity_poly.type
_entity_poly.pdbx_seq_one_letter_code
_entity_poly.pdbx_strand_id
1 'polypeptide(L)'
;MIDEILASFDGAFAENTLRAYRSDFTHYEKWCASHDWPPIPATADRLALYIEEMSNKYKSATIRRRFSSLSSLFYLTKSPNPVNEPEVTLAMKRMHRQIGRAQKQASPLTLKYLEQMKRKCDNSNRGMRDKVLLQLGYETMRRRSEICAFKFEDLEQMPNGKYSILLRQSKTDQFAQGRLIPISDTLAKLIIKWQSRVGVNRGRILRSIRKDDAIGDQLSSASMCNILVDLQYRSRLRHLPNFSGHSFRVGAALDLLERGVPLEKIMLRGGWGAKSTALKYLASWIGSDMDVYSDDIAYE
;
A
#
# COMPACT_ATOMS: atom_id res chain seq x y z
N MET A 1 7.07 28.53 -9.09
CA MET A 1 5.67 28.21 -9.42
C MET A 1 5.08 27.09 -8.54
N ILE A 2 5.34 25.80 -8.80
CA ILE A 2 4.62 24.73 -8.05
C ILE A 2 4.95 24.70 -6.55
N ASP A 3 6.18 25.06 -6.17
CA ASP A 3 6.61 25.05 -4.77
C ASP A 3 5.89 26.11 -3.93
N GLU A 4 5.65 27.29 -4.51
CA GLU A 4 4.88 28.38 -3.89
C GLU A 4 3.41 27.99 -3.74
N ILE A 5 2.83 27.36 -4.78
CA ILE A 5 1.46 26.85 -4.75
C ILE A 5 1.31 25.83 -3.62
N LEU A 6 2.22 24.86 -3.52
CA LEU A 6 2.14 23.81 -2.51
C LEU A 6 2.41 24.31 -1.09
N ALA A 7 3.20 25.38 -0.91
CA ALA A 7 3.41 26.00 0.40
C ALA A 7 2.09 26.53 1.00
N SER A 8 1.19 27.05 0.16
CA SER A 8 -0.14 27.50 0.61
C SER A 8 -1.07 26.37 1.05
N PHE A 9 -0.68 25.11 0.82
CA PHE A 9 -1.46 23.91 1.16
C PHE A 9 -0.85 23.11 2.32
N ASP A 10 0.20 23.64 2.96
CA ASP A 10 0.86 22.94 4.05
C ASP A 10 -0.11 22.69 5.23
N GLY A 11 0.02 21.53 5.86
CA GLY A 11 -0.89 21.05 6.91
C GLY A 11 -2.29 20.62 6.45
N ALA A 12 -2.78 21.07 5.30
CA ALA A 12 -4.12 20.71 4.80
C ALA A 12 -4.17 19.35 4.11
N PHE A 13 -3.04 18.90 3.52
CA PHE A 13 -2.93 17.61 2.86
C PHE A 13 -1.80 16.77 3.45
N ALA A 14 -1.95 15.45 3.35
CA ALA A 14 -0.86 14.53 3.71
C ALA A 14 0.39 14.80 2.86
N GLU A 15 1.57 14.68 3.48
CA GLU A 15 2.87 14.90 2.83
C GLU A 15 3.05 14.09 1.53
N ASN A 16 2.57 12.85 1.50
CA ASN A 16 2.60 12.02 0.29
C ASN A 16 1.72 12.57 -0.84
N THR A 17 0.63 13.26 -0.54
CA THR A 17 -0.23 13.93 -1.52
C THR A 17 0.49 15.14 -2.10
N LEU A 18 1.10 15.99 -1.26
CA LEU A 18 1.89 17.14 -1.71
C LEU A 18 3.07 16.71 -2.59
N ARG A 19 3.78 15.65 -2.20
CA ARG A 19 4.85 15.06 -3.00
C ARG A 19 4.37 14.53 -4.35
N ALA A 20 3.19 13.91 -4.37
CA ALA A 20 2.58 13.42 -5.61
C ALA A 20 2.18 14.58 -6.54
N TYR A 21 1.56 15.64 -6.00
CA TYR A 21 1.20 16.84 -6.75
C TYR A 21 2.42 17.50 -7.36
N ARG A 22 3.48 17.70 -6.57
CA ARG A 22 4.76 18.24 -7.05
C ARG A 22 5.30 17.42 -8.22
N SER A 23 5.46 16.12 -8.01
CA SER A 23 6.02 15.23 -9.04
C SER A 23 5.18 15.18 -10.31
N ASP A 24 3.86 15.24 -10.21
CA ASP A 24 2.96 15.15 -11.36
C ASP A 24 2.93 16.46 -12.14
N PHE A 25 2.88 17.59 -11.43
CA PHE A 25 2.89 18.91 -12.05
C PHE A 25 4.24 19.20 -12.71
N THR A 26 5.37 18.92 -12.05
CA THR A 26 6.70 19.10 -12.66
C THR A 26 6.86 18.28 -13.94
N HIS A 27 6.25 17.09 -14.03
CA HIS A 27 6.27 16.33 -15.28
C HIS A 27 5.45 17.03 -16.38
N TYR A 28 4.25 17.52 -16.04
CA TYR A 28 3.41 18.26 -16.98
C TYR A 28 4.06 19.57 -17.44
N GLU A 29 4.66 20.32 -16.52
CA GLU A 29 5.39 21.56 -16.78
C GLU A 29 6.55 21.33 -17.76
N LYS A 30 7.36 20.28 -17.55
CA LYS A 30 8.43 19.90 -18.49
C LYS A 30 7.91 19.54 -19.88
N TRP A 31 6.76 18.87 -19.96
CA TRP A 31 6.14 18.55 -21.24
C TRP A 31 5.57 19.79 -21.93
N CYS A 32 5.01 20.75 -21.19
CA CYS A 32 4.59 22.03 -21.75
C CYS A 32 5.77 22.83 -22.27
N ALA A 33 6.89 22.84 -21.52
CA ALA A 33 8.11 23.52 -21.92
C ALA A 33 8.72 22.94 -23.21
N SER A 34 8.62 21.63 -23.46
CA SER A 34 9.08 21.05 -24.73
C SER A 34 8.20 21.39 -25.94
N HIS A 35 7.04 22.00 -25.71
CA HIS A 35 6.09 22.46 -26.73
C HIS A 35 5.96 24.00 -26.74
N ASP A 36 6.83 24.71 -26.02
CA ASP A 36 6.78 26.16 -25.84
C ASP A 36 5.41 26.68 -25.35
N TRP A 37 4.73 25.89 -24.52
CA TRP A 37 3.43 26.24 -23.94
C TRP A 37 3.54 26.60 -22.46
N PRO A 38 2.77 27.60 -21.99
CA PRO A 38 2.63 27.82 -20.56
C PRO A 38 1.82 26.66 -19.93
N PRO A 39 2.20 26.18 -18.73
CA PRO A 39 1.47 25.12 -18.06
C PRO A 39 0.08 25.56 -17.59
N ILE A 40 -0.10 26.85 -17.28
CA ILE A 40 -1.36 27.47 -16.88
C ILE A 40 -1.55 28.78 -17.67
N PRO A 41 -2.72 29.03 -18.29
CA PRO A 41 -3.88 28.14 -18.35
C PRO A 41 -3.66 26.95 -19.30
N ALA A 42 -4.16 25.77 -18.90
CA ALA A 42 -4.21 24.60 -19.76
C ALA A 42 -5.42 24.68 -20.70
N THR A 43 -5.35 24.00 -21.85
CA THR A 43 -6.49 23.81 -22.77
C THR A 43 -6.82 22.32 -22.91
N ALA A 44 -8.06 22.00 -23.27
CA ALA A 44 -8.52 20.63 -23.44
C ALA A 44 -7.70 19.87 -24.49
N ASP A 45 -7.43 20.50 -25.64
CA ASP A 45 -6.62 19.91 -26.72
C ASP A 45 -5.20 19.55 -26.29
N ARG A 46 -4.53 20.46 -25.55
CA ARG A 46 -3.17 20.22 -25.04
C ARG A 46 -3.15 19.06 -24.04
N LEU A 47 -4.15 19.00 -23.16
CA LEU A 47 -4.28 17.89 -22.22
C LEU A 47 -4.58 16.56 -22.93
N ALA A 48 -5.39 16.57 -23.99
CA ALA A 48 -5.65 15.39 -24.81
C ALA A 48 -4.36 14.87 -25.46
N LEU A 49 -3.58 15.76 -26.09
CA LEU A 49 -2.27 15.41 -26.66
C LEU A 49 -1.31 14.86 -25.61
N TYR A 50 -1.28 15.47 -24.42
CA TYR A 50 -0.45 15.00 -23.31
C TYR A 50 -0.80 13.57 -22.87
N ILE A 51 -2.08 13.19 -22.88
CA ILE A 51 -2.50 11.80 -22.60
C ILE A 51 -1.96 10.85 -23.66
N GLU A 52 -2.08 11.22 -24.93
CA GLU A 52 -1.66 10.40 -26.06
C GLU A 52 -0.16 10.14 -26.03
N GLU A 53 0.66 11.16 -25.81
CA GLU A 53 2.10 10.99 -25.68
C GLU A 53 2.50 10.17 -24.44
N MET A 54 1.82 10.40 -23.31
CA MET A 54 2.08 9.60 -22.11
C MET A 54 1.69 8.14 -22.30
N SER A 55 0.66 7.84 -23.11
CA SER A 55 0.18 6.47 -23.33
C SER A 55 1.26 5.56 -23.90
N ASN A 56 2.22 6.12 -24.65
CA ASN A 56 3.35 5.40 -25.22
C ASN A 56 4.39 4.94 -24.18
N LYS A 57 4.42 5.57 -23.01
CA LYS A 57 5.49 5.37 -22.00
C LYS A 57 4.98 4.96 -20.62
N TYR A 58 3.72 5.28 -20.30
CA TYR A 58 3.17 5.16 -18.96
C TYR A 58 1.92 4.30 -18.91
N LYS A 59 1.78 3.56 -17.80
CA LYS A 59 0.57 2.78 -17.53
C LYS A 59 -0.62 3.69 -17.29
N SER A 60 -1.80 3.19 -17.64
CA SER A 60 -3.07 3.90 -17.45
C SER A 60 -3.31 4.42 -16.02
N ALA A 61 -2.86 3.69 -15.01
CA ALA A 61 -2.98 4.13 -13.61
C ALA A 61 -2.13 5.38 -13.30
N THR A 62 -0.95 5.50 -13.91
CA THR A 62 -0.07 6.66 -13.75
C THR A 62 -0.69 7.89 -14.40
N ILE A 63 -1.20 7.74 -15.62
CA ILE A 63 -1.85 8.83 -16.37
C ILE A 63 -3.07 9.36 -15.61
N ARG A 64 -3.97 8.46 -15.16
CA ARG A 64 -5.14 8.86 -14.36
C ARG A 64 -4.77 9.58 -13.07
N ARG A 65 -3.72 9.11 -12.37
CA ARG A 65 -3.25 9.76 -11.14
C ARG A 65 -2.77 11.17 -11.43
N ARG A 66 -1.94 11.36 -12.47
CA ARG A 66 -1.45 12.68 -12.89
C ARG A 66 -2.60 13.63 -13.20
N PHE A 67 -3.59 13.17 -13.95
CA PHE A 67 -4.76 13.98 -14.28
C PHE A 67 -5.64 14.33 -13.08
N SER A 68 -5.78 13.41 -12.11
CA SER A 68 -6.41 13.74 -10.83
C SER A 68 -5.64 14.83 -10.10
N SER A 69 -4.30 14.75 -10.07
CA SER A 69 -3.46 15.78 -9.43
C SER A 69 -3.53 17.12 -10.16
N LEU A 70 -3.50 17.12 -11.50
CA LEU A 70 -3.67 18.34 -12.30
C LEU A 70 -5.03 18.99 -12.06
N SER A 71 -6.11 18.21 -12.07
CA SER A 71 -7.46 18.74 -11.80
C SER A 71 -7.55 19.37 -10.41
N SER A 72 -6.99 18.72 -9.39
CA SER A 72 -6.92 19.30 -8.05
C SER A 72 -6.08 20.58 -8.01
N LEU A 73 -4.94 20.62 -8.70
CA LEU A 73 -4.09 21.80 -8.74
C LEU A 73 -4.79 22.97 -9.45
N PHE A 74 -5.38 22.76 -10.62
CA PHE A 74 -6.12 23.82 -11.33
C PHE A 74 -7.26 24.37 -10.48
N TYR A 75 -8.00 23.50 -9.78
CA TYR A 75 -9.04 23.92 -8.85
C TYR A 75 -8.47 24.79 -7.71
N LEU A 76 -7.42 24.31 -7.03
CA LEU A 76 -6.83 25.00 -5.88
C LEU A 76 -6.16 26.32 -6.27
N THR A 77 -5.62 26.43 -7.48
CA THR A 77 -5.05 27.68 -8.03
C THR A 77 -6.10 28.58 -8.70
N LYS A 78 -7.40 28.22 -8.62
CA LYS A 78 -8.51 28.96 -9.24
C LYS A 78 -8.32 29.19 -10.75
N SER A 79 -7.62 28.27 -11.41
CA SER A 79 -7.37 28.32 -12.86
C SER A 79 -8.47 27.54 -13.61
N PRO A 80 -8.68 27.82 -14.92
CA PRO A 80 -9.54 26.99 -15.74
C PRO A 80 -9.13 25.52 -15.65
N ASN A 81 -10.11 24.62 -15.47
CA ASN A 81 -9.88 23.19 -15.27
C ASN A 81 -10.51 22.37 -16.40
N PRO A 82 -9.80 22.21 -17.54
CA PRO A 82 -10.33 21.50 -18.70
C PRO A 82 -10.24 19.97 -18.59
N VAL A 83 -9.88 19.41 -17.43
CA VAL A 83 -9.65 17.95 -17.27
C VAL A 83 -10.88 17.10 -17.57
N ASN A 84 -12.08 17.66 -17.40
CA ASN A 84 -13.34 16.95 -17.65
C ASN A 84 -13.97 17.30 -19.00
N GLU A 85 -13.30 18.08 -19.85
CA GLU A 85 -13.80 18.44 -21.17
C GLU A 85 -13.88 17.21 -22.11
N PRO A 86 -14.71 17.26 -23.17
CA PRO A 86 -14.93 16.15 -24.08
C PRO A 86 -13.64 15.58 -24.67
N GLU A 87 -12.69 16.41 -25.09
CA GLU A 87 -11.44 16.03 -25.73
C GLU A 87 -10.59 15.18 -24.78
N VAL A 88 -10.46 15.61 -23.52
CA VAL A 88 -9.71 14.90 -22.49
C VAL A 88 -10.40 13.59 -22.13
N THR A 89 -11.73 13.60 -22.03
CA THR A 89 -12.52 12.39 -21.75
C THR A 89 -12.38 11.35 -22.87
N LEU A 90 -12.41 11.79 -24.12
CA LEU A 90 -12.22 10.93 -25.29
C LEU A 90 -10.78 10.40 -25.37
N ALA A 91 -9.77 11.24 -25.10
CA ALA A 91 -8.38 10.81 -25.04
C ALA A 91 -8.13 9.77 -23.93
N MET A 92 -8.73 9.95 -22.74
CA MET A 92 -8.70 8.94 -21.68
C MET A 92 -9.33 7.62 -22.12
N LYS A 93 -10.48 7.66 -22.81
CA LYS A 93 -11.12 6.46 -23.37
C LYS A 93 -10.23 5.76 -24.40
N ARG A 94 -9.60 6.50 -25.33
CA ARG A 94 -8.65 5.97 -26.32
C ARG A 94 -7.46 5.30 -25.63
N MET A 95 -6.82 6.00 -24.69
CA MET A 95 -5.72 5.47 -23.89
C MET A 95 -6.13 4.17 -23.17
N HIS A 96 -7.32 4.12 -22.56
CA HIS A 96 -7.81 2.90 -21.92
C HIS A 96 -7.97 1.71 -22.87
N ARG A 97 -8.40 1.95 -24.11
CA ARG A 97 -8.51 0.90 -25.14
C ARG A 97 -7.15 0.44 -25.63
N GLN A 98 -6.19 1.37 -25.77
CA GLN A 98 -4.85 1.08 -26.27
C GLN A 98 -3.99 0.29 -25.27
N ILE A 99 -3.88 0.76 -24.02
CA ILE A 99 -2.94 0.19 -23.04
C ILE A 99 -3.63 -0.59 -21.90
N GLY A 100 -4.95 -0.67 -21.93
CA GLY A 100 -5.75 -1.40 -20.94
C GLY A 100 -5.79 -0.74 -19.56
N ARG A 101 -6.53 -1.39 -18.64
CA ARG A 101 -6.73 -0.94 -17.25
C ARG A 101 -6.33 -1.97 -16.19
N ALA A 102 -5.84 -3.13 -16.60
CA ALA A 102 -5.48 -4.20 -15.70
C ALA A 102 -4.40 -3.75 -14.70
N GLN A 103 -4.67 -3.92 -13.41
CA GLN A 103 -3.70 -3.66 -12.35
C GLN A 103 -3.17 -4.99 -11.83
N LYS A 104 -1.85 -5.16 -11.82
CA LYS A 104 -1.22 -6.32 -11.18
C LYS A 104 -1.45 -6.22 -9.67
N GLN A 105 -2.11 -7.22 -9.09
CA GLN A 105 -2.22 -7.35 -7.65
C GLN A 105 -0.88 -7.77 -7.05
N ALA A 106 -0.66 -7.42 -5.78
CA ALA A 106 0.52 -7.88 -5.07
C ALA A 106 0.45 -9.40 -4.83
N SER A 107 1.59 -10.08 -4.94
CA SER A 107 1.69 -11.52 -4.61
C SER A 107 1.27 -11.73 -3.14
N PRO A 108 0.41 -12.71 -2.82
CA PRO A 108 -0.08 -12.97 -1.48
C PRO A 108 1.03 -13.52 -0.61
N LEU A 109 1.34 -12.83 0.48
CA LEU A 109 2.19 -13.37 1.53
C LEU A 109 1.31 -14.16 2.49
N THR A 110 0.95 -15.38 2.10
CA THR A 110 0.12 -16.31 2.90
C THR A 110 0.86 -16.79 4.15
N LEU A 111 0.14 -17.38 5.10
CA LEU A 111 0.74 -17.92 6.32
C LEU A 111 1.85 -18.94 6.02
N LYS A 112 1.67 -19.76 4.99
CA LYS A 112 2.68 -20.73 4.52
C LYS A 112 4.00 -20.04 4.15
N TYR A 113 3.96 -18.95 3.38
CA TYR A 113 5.16 -18.22 2.97
C TYR A 113 5.73 -17.37 4.11
N LEU A 114 4.86 -16.80 4.94
CA LEU A 114 5.25 -16.05 6.13
C LEU A 114 6.05 -16.91 7.11
N GLU A 115 5.61 -18.14 7.40
CA GLU A 115 6.35 -19.05 8.28
C GLU A 115 7.68 -19.50 7.66
N GLN A 116 7.76 -19.68 6.35
CA GLN A 116 9.04 -19.92 5.66
C GLN A 116 10.01 -18.75 5.83
N MET A 117 9.53 -17.51 5.71
CA MET A 117 10.34 -16.32 5.91
C MET A 117 10.76 -16.15 7.38
N LYS A 118 9.87 -16.40 8.34
CA LYS A 118 10.19 -16.35 9.79
C LYS A 118 11.28 -17.33 10.19
N ARG A 119 11.37 -18.51 9.55
CA ARG A 119 12.45 -19.48 9.78
C ARG A 119 13.83 -18.98 9.35
N LYS A 120 13.91 -17.95 8.50
CA LYS A 120 15.18 -17.32 8.09
C LYS A 120 15.62 -16.18 8.99
N CYS A 121 14.75 -15.74 9.90
CA CYS A 121 15.07 -14.73 10.88
C CYS A 121 15.80 -15.37 12.08
N ASP A 122 17.04 -14.95 12.32
CA ASP A 122 17.85 -15.41 13.44
C ASP A 122 17.47 -14.72 14.77
N ASN A 123 18.35 -14.82 15.77
CA ASN A 123 18.19 -14.18 17.08
C ASN A 123 18.98 -12.86 17.21
N SER A 124 19.49 -12.28 16.11
CA SER A 124 20.08 -10.94 16.11
C SER A 124 19.01 -9.86 16.29
N ASN A 125 19.41 -8.59 16.45
CA ASN A 125 18.44 -7.49 16.44
C ASN A 125 17.64 -7.50 15.13
N ARG A 126 18.31 -7.77 14.00
CA ARG A 126 17.68 -7.84 12.67
C ARG A 126 16.66 -8.95 12.59
N GLY A 127 17.05 -10.17 12.97
CA GLY A 127 16.15 -11.33 12.94
C GLY A 127 14.91 -11.13 13.82
N MET A 128 15.08 -10.59 15.03
CA MET A 128 13.96 -10.30 15.93
C MET A 128 13.02 -9.23 15.35
N ARG A 129 13.58 -8.11 14.84
CA ARG A 129 12.81 -7.06 14.18
C ARG A 129 12.05 -7.59 12.96
N ASP A 130 12.69 -8.43 12.16
CA ASP A 130 12.08 -9.03 10.97
C ASP A 130 10.92 -9.99 11.32
N LYS A 131 11.06 -10.78 12.40
CA LYS A 131 9.95 -11.60 12.93
C LYS A 131 8.76 -10.73 13.34
N VAL A 132 9.02 -9.64 14.08
CA VAL A 132 7.99 -8.67 14.47
C VAL A 132 7.32 -8.08 13.24
N LEU A 133 8.11 -7.63 12.25
CA LEU A 133 7.60 -7.07 10.99
C LEU A 133 6.66 -8.02 10.26
N LEU A 134 7.06 -9.28 10.08
CA LEU A 134 6.27 -10.29 9.39
C LEU A 134 4.94 -10.54 10.12
N GLN A 135 5.00 -10.81 11.42
CA GLN A 135 3.80 -11.11 12.20
C GLN A 135 2.85 -9.90 12.30
N LEU A 136 3.40 -8.70 12.56
CA LEU A 136 2.65 -7.46 12.66
C LEU A 136 1.97 -7.10 11.34
N GLY A 137 2.70 -7.21 10.22
CA GLY A 137 2.15 -6.93 8.90
C GLY A 137 0.99 -7.85 8.54
N TYR A 138 1.15 -9.15 8.78
CA TYR A 138 0.14 -10.17 8.48
C TYR A 138 -1.10 -10.03 9.34
N GLU A 139 -0.95 -9.96 10.67
CA GLU A 139 -2.11 -9.92 11.55
C GLU A 139 -2.90 -8.62 11.43
N THR A 140 -2.22 -7.48 11.35
CA THR A 140 -2.91 -6.18 11.32
C THR A 140 -3.50 -5.87 9.95
N MET A 141 -2.99 -6.53 8.90
CA MET A 141 -3.38 -6.30 7.51
C MET A 141 -3.35 -4.80 7.16
N ARG A 142 -2.41 -4.02 7.69
CA ARG A 142 -2.35 -2.56 7.47
C ARG A 142 -1.53 -2.19 6.25
N ARG A 143 -1.64 -0.93 5.81
CA ARG A 143 -0.78 -0.40 4.75
C ARG A 143 0.64 -0.25 5.27
N ARG A 144 1.65 -0.30 4.40
CA ARG A 144 3.07 -0.19 4.81
C ARG A 144 3.37 0.98 5.77
N SER A 145 2.78 2.15 5.51
CA SER A 145 3.01 3.35 6.32
C SER A 145 2.37 3.22 7.71
N GLU A 146 1.19 2.59 7.77
CA GLU A 146 0.49 2.28 9.02
C GLU A 146 1.25 1.22 9.83
N ILE A 147 1.79 0.17 9.17
CA ILE A 147 2.63 -0.86 9.82
C ILE A 147 3.88 -0.23 10.44
N CYS A 148 4.58 0.65 9.70
CA CYS A 148 5.74 1.38 10.20
C CYS A 148 5.39 2.40 11.30
N ALA A 149 4.12 2.80 11.42
CA ALA A 149 3.68 3.81 12.36
C ALA A 149 3.29 3.24 13.74
N PHE A 150 3.07 1.94 13.90
CA PHE A 150 2.77 1.38 15.21
C PHE A 150 3.88 1.67 16.21
N LYS A 151 3.48 2.02 17.43
CA LYS A 151 4.36 2.32 18.56
C LYS A 151 4.19 1.30 19.68
N PHE A 152 5.20 1.19 20.54
CA PHE A 152 5.15 0.27 21.67
C PHE A 152 4.01 0.62 22.63
N GLU A 153 3.77 1.91 22.86
CA GLU A 153 2.65 2.43 23.66
C GLU A 153 1.27 2.23 23.02
N ASP A 154 1.19 1.69 21.81
CA ASP A 154 -0.09 1.34 21.17
C ASP A 154 -0.56 -0.07 21.55
N LEU A 155 0.29 -0.88 22.20
CA LEU A 155 -0.05 -2.23 22.64
C LEU A 155 -0.87 -2.18 23.93
N GLU A 156 -2.09 -2.73 23.88
CA GLU A 156 -3.03 -2.73 25.00
C GLU A 156 -3.50 -4.15 25.29
N GLN A 157 -3.65 -4.48 26.57
CA GLN A 157 -4.35 -5.68 27.00
C GLN A 157 -5.79 -5.31 27.37
N MET A 158 -6.74 -5.92 26.68
CA MET A 158 -8.17 -5.70 26.90
C MET A 158 -8.63 -6.38 28.21
N PRO A 159 -9.77 -5.95 28.80
CA PRO A 159 -10.30 -6.54 30.04
C PRO A 159 -10.55 -8.06 29.97
N ASN A 160 -10.77 -8.60 28.77
CA ASN A 160 -10.94 -10.04 28.55
C ASN A 160 -9.61 -10.82 28.41
N GLY A 161 -8.48 -10.19 28.74
CA GLY A 161 -7.14 -10.76 28.68
C GLY A 161 -6.49 -10.78 27.29
N LYS A 162 -7.23 -10.48 26.22
CA LYS A 162 -6.72 -10.47 24.83
C LYS A 162 -5.94 -9.19 24.53
N TYR A 163 -4.98 -9.27 23.62
CA TYR A 163 -4.24 -8.10 23.19
C TYR A 163 -4.87 -7.39 21.99
N SER A 164 -4.68 -6.07 21.94
CA SER A 164 -4.96 -5.23 20.78
C SER A 164 -3.83 -4.23 20.55
N ILE A 165 -3.73 -3.72 19.33
CA ILE A 165 -2.84 -2.62 18.98
C ILE A 165 -3.64 -1.45 18.40
N LEU A 166 -3.40 -0.25 18.92
CA LEU A 166 -4.05 0.97 18.49
C LEU A 166 -3.45 1.48 17.17
N LEU A 167 -4.26 1.51 16.12
CA LEU A 167 -3.97 2.27 14.91
C LEU A 167 -4.45 3.70 15.11
N ARG A 168 -3.54 4.63 15.41
CA ARG A 168 -3.89 6.04 15.69
C ARG A 168 -4.42 6.81 14.47
N GLN A 169 -3.88 6.51 13.29
CA GLN A 169 -4.21 7.19 12.05
C GLN A 169 -4.24 6.19 10.92
N SER A 170 -5.18 6.36 9.99
CA SER A 170 -5.25 5.56 8.78
C SER A 170 -5.47 6.43 7.57
N LYS A 171 -5.19 5.92 6.37
CA LYS A 171 -5.46 6.67 5.12
C LYS A 171 -6.90 7.21 5.04
N THR A 172 -7.85 6.50 5.62
CA THR A 172 -9.29 6.83 5.57
C THR A 172 -9.80 7.46 6.86
N ASP A 173 -8.93 7.66 7.85
CA ASP A 173 -9.25 8.30 9.13
C ASP A 173 -8.49 9.63 9.19
N GLN A 174 -9.03 10.62 8.49
CA GLN A 174 -8.43 11.94 8.33
C GLN A 174 -8.42 12.74 9.65
N PHE A 175 -9.28 12.36 10.61
CA PHE A 175 -9.41 13.01 11.91
C PHE A 175 -8.76 12.22 13.06
N ALA A 176 -8.03 11.14 12.76
CA ALA A 176 -7.31 10.33 13.73
C ALA A 176 -8.19 9.80 14.89
N GLN A 177 -9.42 9.40 14.61
CA GLN A 177 -10.31 8.77 15.59
C GLN A 177 -9.69 7.49 16.19
N GLY A 178 -8.83 6.85 15.41
CA GLY A 178 -8.09 5.68 15.83
C GLY A 178 -8.92 4.41 15.80
N ARG A 179 -8.24 3.27 15.80
CA ARG A 179 -8.88 1.95 15.76
C ARG A 179 -8.07 0.90 16.49
N LEU A 180 -8.68 0.23 17.46
CA LEU A 180 -8.10 -0.96 18.07
C LEU A 180 -8.18 -2.16 17.12
N ILE A 181 -7.04 -2.81 16.93
CA ILE A 181 -6.90 -4.02 16.11
C ILE A 181 -6.56 -5.17 17.05
N PRO A 182 -7.47 -6.15 17.26
CA PRO A 182 -7.16 -7.34 18.07
C PRO A 182 -5.94 -8.06 17.51
N ILE A 183 -5.00 -8.51 18.34
CA ILE A 183 -3.82 -9.26 17.88
C ILE A 183 -3.69 -10.54 18.69
N SER A 184 -2.92 -11.50 18.18
CA SER A 184 -2.63 -12.73 18.90
C SER A 184 -1.70 -12.49 20.08
N ASP A 185 -1.79 -13.36 21.09
CA ASP A 185 -0.82 -13.40 22.19
C ASP A 185 0.60 -13.65 21.68
N THR A 186 0.74 -14.38 20.56
CA THR A 186 2.03 -14.62 19.91
C THR A 186 2.66 -13.32 19.43
N LEU A 187 1.89 -12.46 18.75
CA LEU A 187 2.39 -11.15 18.32
C LEU A 187 2.66 -10.23 19.51
N ALA A 188 1.77 -10.19 20.51
CA ALA A 188 1.98 -9.38 21.70
C ALA A 188 3.28 -9.77 22.44
N LYS A 189 3.48 -11.06 22.71
CA LYS A 189 4.72 -11.58 23.34
C LYS A 189 5.96 -11.27 22.49
N LEU A 190 5.84 -11.34 21.17
CA LEU A 190 6.93 -11.01 20.26
C LEU A 190 7.29 -9.51 20.30
N ILE A 191 6.28 -8.63 20.36
CA ILE A 191 6.47 -7.19 20.53
C ILE A 191 7.12 -6.88 21.89
N ILE A 192 6.63 -7.48 22.98
CA ILE A 192 7.18 -7.29 24.33
C ILE A 192 8.64 -7.74 24.39
N LYS A 193 8.96 -8.94 23.86
CA LYS A 193 10.33 -9.44 23.80
C LYS A 193 11.24 -8.52 22.98
N TRP A 194 10.72 -7.96 21.89
CA TRP A 194 11.47 -6.99 21.09
C TRP A 194 11.67 -5.67 21.85
N GLN A 195 10.64 -5.16 22.53
CA GLN A 195 10.69 -3.95 23.35
C GLN A 195 11.77 -4.05 24.43
N SER A 196 11.84 -5.16 25.17
CA SER A 196 12.88 -5.42 26.17
C SER A 196 14.29 -5.36 25.58
N ARG A 197 14.45 -5.76 24.32
CA ARG A 197 15.75 -5.75 23.62
C ARG A 197 16.13 -4.38 23.08
N VAL A 198 15.15 -3.56 22.69
CA VAL A 198 15.39 -2.15 22.32
C VAL A 198 15.73 -1.32 23.57
N GLY A 199 15.21 -1.70 24.75
CA GLY A 199 15.48 -1.03 26.02
C GLY A 199 14.70 0.28 26.21
N VAL A 200 13.61 0.48 25.45
CA VAL A 200 12.76 1.68 25.55
C VAL A 200 11.28 1.31 25.61
N ASN A 201 10.51 2.09 26.37
CA ASN A 201 9.08 1.84 26.55
C ASN A 201 8.18 2.62 25.58
N ARG A 202 8.75 3.52 24.75
CA ARG A 202 8.00 4.39 23.84
C ARG A 202 8.63 4.47 22.45
N GLY A 203 7.83 4.86 21.46
CA GLY A 203 8.25 5.09 20.08
C GLY A 203 7.94 3.90 19.16
N ARG A 204 8.41 3.96 17.91
CA ARG A 204 8.02 3.01 16.86
C ARG A 204 8.42 1.58 17.22
N ILE A 205 7.53 0.61 16.97
CA ILE A 205 7.85 -0.81 17.15
C ILE A 205 8.95 -1.23 16.17
N LEU A 206 8.78 -0.86 14.90
CA LEU A 206 9.72 -1.19 13.84
C LEU A 206 10.84 -0.16 13.78
N ARG A 207 12.02 -0.57 14.24
CA ARG A 207 13.23 0.23 14.28
C ARG A 207 14.15 -0.06 13.09
N SER A 208 14.96 0.93 12.72
CA SER A 208 16.08 0.72 11.80
C SER A 208 17.21 0.01 12.54
N ILE A 209 18.02 -0.76 11.81
CA ILE A 209 19.20 -1.44 12.37
C ILE A 209 20.37 -1.16 11.45
N ARG A 210 21.42 -0.57 12.02
CA ARG A 210 22.65 -0.19 11.33
C ARG A 210 23.59 -1.40 11.16
N LYS A 211 24.64 -1.26 10.35
CA LYS A 211 25.53 -2.39 10.01
C LYS A 211 26.25 -2.96 11.23
N ASP A 212 26.54 -2.11 12.21
CA ASP A 212 27.09 -2.40 13.54
C ASP A 212 26.07 -2.99 14.54
N ASP A 213 24.91 -3.45 14.05
CA ASP A 213 23.76 -3.97 14.82
C ASP A 213 23.11 -2.95 15.77
N ALA A 214 23.49 -1.68 15.72
CA ALA A 214 22.88 -0.63 16.52
C ALA A 214 21.44 -0.33 16.09
N ILE A 215 20.56 -0.19 17.08
CA ILE A 215 19.12 0.04 16.89
C ILE A 215 18.88 1.56 16.78
N GLY A 216 18.29 2.00 15.67
CA GLY A 216 17.89 3.40 15.45
C GLY A 216 16.40 3.63 15.68
N ASP A 217 15.89 4.83 15.43
CA ASP A 217 14.56 5.23 15.92
C ASP A 217 13.35 4.73 15.12
N GLN A 218 13.47 4.55 13.81
CA GLN A 218 12.32 4.17 12.99
C GLN A 218 12.74 3.48 11.70
N LEU A 219 11.92 2.52 11.28
CA LEU A 219 12.05 1.85 9.98
C LEU A 219 11.27 2.60 8.91
N SER A 220 11.94 3.00 7.83
CA SER A 220 11.25 3.60 6.68
C SER A 220 10.39 2.58 5.93
N SER A 221 9.30 3.05 5.32
CA SER A 221 8.44 2.20 4.47
C SER A 221 9.16 1.61 3.24
N ALA A 222 10.23 2.27 2.76
CA ALA A 222 11.06 1.74 1.68
C ALA A 222 11.94 0.58 2.18
N SER A 223 12.61 0.78 3.32
CA SER A 223 13.42 -0.25 3.96
C SER A 223 12.60 -1.51 4.29
N MET A 224 11.36 -1.33 4.74
CA MET A 224 10.41 -2.43 4.97
C MET A 224 10.23 -3.31 3.73
N CYS A 225 10.07 -2.72 2.54
CA CYS A 225 9.91 -3.49 1.30
C CYS A 225 11.20 -4.22 0.93
N ASN A 226 12.36 -3.59 1.12
CA ASN A 226 13.66 -4.24 0.87
C ASN A 226 13.88 -5.45 1.78
N ILE A 227 13.45 -5.36 3.04
CA ILE A 227 13.51 -6.50 3.99
C ILE A 227 12.64 -7.66 3.51
N LEU A 228 11.43 -7.39 3.01
CA LEU A 228 10.57 -8.45 2.48
C LEU A 228 11.21 -9.17 1.29
N VAL A 229 11.82 -8.43 0.37
CA VAL A 229 12.52 -8.99 -0.80
C VAL A 229 13.77 -9.78 -0.37
N ASP A 230 14.56 -9.29 0.58
CA ASP A 230 15.70 -10.03 1.13
C ASP A 230 15.27 -11.34 1.79
N LEU A 231 14.25 -11.30 2.65
CA LEU A 231 13.72 -12.50 3.30
C LEU A 231 13.12 -13.47 2.28
N GLN A 232 12.46 -12.98 1.22
CA GLN A 232 11.95 -13.79 0.13
C GLN A 232 13.10 -14.52 -0.60
N TYR A 233 14.19 -13.81 -0.89
CA TYR A 233 15.39 -14.37 -1.50
C TYR A 233 16.01 -15.47 -0.63
N ARG A 234 16.22 -15.18 0.66
CA ARG A 234 16.77 -16.13 1.66
C ARG A 234 15.86 -17.34 1.89
N SER A 235 14.57 -17.20 1.61
CA SER A 235 13.56 -18.27 1.72
C SER A 235 13.37 -19.08 0.44
N ARG A 236 14.15 -18.82 -0.62
CA ARG A 236 14.04 -19.49 -1.93
C ARG A 236 12.67 -19.32 -2.61
N LEU A 237 11.99 -18.20 -2.34
CA LEU A 237 10.67 -17.87 -2.91
C LEU A 237 10.75 -16.97 -4.15
N ARG A 238 11.85 -17.06 -4.91
CA ARG A 238 12.10 -16.21 -6.09
C ARG A 238 11.22 -16.53 -7.31
N HIS A 239 10.55 -17.68 -7.30
CA HIS A 239 9.57 -18.03 -8.34
C HIS A 239 8.29 -17.18 -8.23
N LEU A 240 8.05 -16.54 -7.08
CA LEU A 240 6.94 -15.61 -6.88
C LEU A 240 7.34 -14.18 -7.24
N PRO A 241 6.40 -13.34 -7.69
CA PRO A 241 6.64 -11.91 -7.79
C PRO A 241 7.07 -11.33 -6.43
N ASN A 242 7.94 -10.31 -6.45
CA ASN A 242 8.47 -9.68 -5.25
C ASN A 242 7.36 -9.27 -4.27
N PHE A 243 7.51 -9.66 -3.01
CA PHE A 243 6.60 -9.23 -1.96
C PHE A 243 6.74 -7.73 -1.68
N SER A 244 5.62 -7.12 -1.29
CA SER A 244 5.54 -5.71 -0.92
C SER A 244 4.73 -5.56 0.36
N GLY A 245 4.65 -4.35 0.93
CA GLY A 245 3.78 -4.11 2.08
C GLY A 245 2.30 -4.45 1.83
N HIS A 246 1.86 -4.53 0.57
CA HIS A 246 0.49 -4.94 0.25
C HIS A 246 0.29 -6.45 0.28
N SER A 247 1.36 -7.23 0.10
CA SER A 247 1.33 -8.69 0.09
C SER A 247 0.77 -9.27 1.39
N PHE A 248 1.02 -8.64 2.53
CA PHE A 248 0.42 -9.00 3.82
C PHE A 248 -1.11 -8.97 3.77
N ARG A 249 -1.68 -7.91 3.19
CA ARG A 249 -3.12 -7.71 3.13
C ARG A 249 -3.79 -8.74 2.22
N VAL A 250 -3.15 -9.04 1.09
CA VAL A 250 -3.66 -10.03 0.14
C VAL A 250 -3.59 -11.42 0.75
N GLY A 251 -2.42 -11.81 1.27
CA GLY A 251 -2.20 -13.14 1.85
C GLY A 251 -3.10 -13.42 3.04
N ALA A 252 -3.13 -12.54 4.04
CA ALA A 252 -3.97 -12.75 5.22
C ALA A 252 -5.48 -12.78 4.89
N ALA A 253 -5.93 -12.01 3.90
CA ALA A 253 -7.33 -12.07 3.47
C ALA A 253 -7.67 -13.39 2.79
N LEU A 254 -6.76 -13.89 1.95
CA LEU A 254 -6.89 -15.17 1.28
C LEU A 254 -6.91 -16.31 2.32
N ASP A 255 -5.95 -16.34 3.25
CA ASP A 255 -5.92 -17.34 4.33
C ASP A 255 -7.19 -17.32 5.19
N LEU A 256 -7.78 -16.14 5.45
CA LEU A 256 -9.05 -16.05 6.19
C LEU A 256 -10.23 -16.57 5.38
N LEU A 257 -10.25 -16.29 4.07
CA LEU A 257 -11.30 -16.77 3.19
C LEU A 257 -11.26 -18.29 3.05
N GLU A 258 -10.08 -18.87 2.82
CA GLU A 258 -9.87 -20.33 2.74
C GLU A 258 -10.29 -21.04 4.04
N ARG A 259 -10.21 -20.35 5.19
CA ARG A 259 -10.71 -20.86 6.49
C ARG A 259 -12.22 -20.69 6.69
N GLY A 260 -12.95 -20.22 5.68
CA GLY A 260 -14.40 -20.01 5.74
C GLY A 260 -14.82 -18.80 6.60
N VAL A 261 -13.92 -17.84 6.86
CA VAL A 261 -14.30 -16.63 7.60
C VAL A 261 -15.22 -15.77 6.72
N PRO A 262 -16.40 -15.34 7.22
CA PRO A 262 -17.31 -14.50 6.45
C PRO A 262 -16.66 -13.22 5.93
N LEU A 263 -17.02 -12.80 4.71
CA LEU A 263 -16.43 -11.65 4.03
C LEU A 263 -16.55 -10.37 4.86
N GLU A 264 -17.65 -10.18 5.59
CA GLU A 264 -17.88 -9.02 6.46
C GLU A 264 -16.82 -8.96 7.59
N LYS A 265 -16.45 -10.10 8.17
CA LYS A 265 -15.39 -10.18 9.18
C LYS A 265 -14.02 -9.90 8.55
N ILE A 266 -13.76 -10.40 7.35
CA ILE A 266 -12.53 -10.10 6.59
C ILE A 266 -12.46 -8.61 6.25
N MET A 267 -13.57 -7.99 5.85
CA MET A 267 -13.71 -6.57 5.58
C MET A 267 -13.44 -5.71 6.80
N LEU A 268 -14.07 -6.06 7.93
CA LEU A 268 -13.80 -5.43 9.21
C LEU A 268 -12.30 -5.56 9.53
N ARG A 269 -11.74 -6.76 9.48
CA ARG A 269 -10.33 -7.02 9.79
C ARG A 269 -9.38 -6.21 8.90
N GLY A 270 -9.57 -6.21 7.59
CA GLY A 270 -8.77 -5.46 6.61
C GLY A 270 -9.07 -3.96 6.57
N GLY A 271 -10.14 -3.49 7.22
CA GLY A 271 -10.57 -2.09 7.15
C GLY A 271 -10.96 -1.68 5.73
N TRP A 272 -11.72 -2.54 5.05
CA TRP A 272 -12.29 -2.27 3.73
C TRP A 272 -13.72 -1.78 3.89
N GLY A 273 -14.00 -0.54 3.49
CA GLY A 273 -15.35 0.02 3.53
C GLY A 273 -16.29 -0.51 2.44
N ALA A 274 -15.73 -0.88 1.27
CA ALA A 274 -16.51 -1.37 0.13
C ALA A 274 -16.20 -2.83 -0.20
N LYS A 275 -17.25 -3.63 -0.42
CA LYS A 275 -17.16 -5.05 -0.84
C LYS A 275 -16.29 -5.23 -2.08
N SER A 276 -16.44 -4.34 -3.06
CA SER A 276 -15.66 -4.36 -4.30
C SER A 276 -14.14 -4.22 -4.07
N THR A 277 -13.71 -3.59 -2.98
CA THR A 277 -12.29 -3.48 -2.63
C THR A 277 -11.76 -4.78 -2.03
N ALA A 278 -12.54 -5.46 -1.19
CA ALA A 278 -12.15 -6.76 -0.63
C ALA A 278 -12.12 -7.84 -1.72
N LEU A 279 -13.16 -7.90 -2.56
CA LEU A 279 -13.25 -8.88 -3.65
C LEU A 279 -12.10 -8.76 -4.67
N LYS A 280 -11.58 -7.55 -4.92
CA LYS A 280 -10.38 -7.35 -5.76
C LYS A 280 -9.14 -8.09 -5.28
N TYR A 281 -9.01 -8.36 -3.98
CA TYR A 281 -7.89 -9.15 -3.45
C TYR A 281 -8.09 -10.65 -3.61
N LEU A 282 -9.34 -11.09 -3.53
CA LEU A 282 -9.69 -12.50 -3.43
C LEU A 282 -9.94 -13.13 -4.81
N ALA A 283 -10.59 -12.39 -5.73
CA ALA A 283 -11.01 -12.91 -7.02
C ALA A 283 -9.86 -13.39 -7.92
N SER A 284 -8.67 -12.77 -7.80
CA SER A 284 -7.51 -13.15 -8.62
C SER A 284 -6.85 -14.47 -8.19
N TRP A 285 -7.22 -15.02 -7.04
CA TRP A 285 -6.58 -16.21 -6.45
C TRP A 285 -7.54 -17.38 -6.23
N ILE A 286 -8.86 -17.14 -6.17
CA ILE A 286 -9.87 -18.23 -6.13
C ILE A 286 -10.00 -18.92 -7.49
N GLY A 287 -9.78 -18.18 -8.59
CA GLY A 287 -9.92 -18.72 -9.94
C GLY A 287 -8.93 -19.83 -10.32
N SER A 288 -7.90 -20.09 -9.51
CA SER A 288 -6.97 -21.21 -9.73
C SER A 288 -7.40 -22.52 -9.06
N ASP A 289 -8.37 -22.48 -8.13
CA ASP A 289 -8.87 -23.69 -7.44
C ASP A 289 -10.24 -24.15 -7.99
N MET A 290 -10.84 -23.40 -8.91
CA MET A 290 -12.03 -23.83 -9.67
C MET A 290 -11.60 -24.52 -10.97
N ASP A 291 -10.83 -25.60 -10.86
CA ASP A 291 -10.80 -26.62 -11.92
C ASP A 291 -12.11 -27.41 -11.86
N VAL A 292 -13.18 -26.84 -12.44
CA VAL A 292 -14.51 -27.47 -12.57
C VAL A 292 -14.58 -28.38 -13.81
N TYR A 293 -13.47 -29.00 -14.18
CA TYR A 293 -13.41 -30.05 -15.19
C TYR A 293 -12.55 -31.21 -14.67
N SER A 294 -13.02 -31.89 -13.62
CA SER A 294 -12.71 -33.30 -13.47
C SER A 294 -13.66 -34.04 -14.44
N ASP A 295 -13.10 -34.47 -15.57
CA ASP A 295 -13.73 -35.42 -16.48
C ASP A 295 -14.09 -36.69 -15.69
N ASP A 296 -15.33 -36.80 -15.24
CA ASP A 296 -15.97 -38.03 -14.77
C ASP A 296 -17.47 -37.94 -15.08
N ILE A 297 -17.79 -37.92 -16.38
CA ILE A 297 -19.07 -38.43 -16.86
C ILE A 297 -18.73 -39.53 -17.86
N ALA A 298 -18.48 -40.72 -17.33
CA ALA A 298 -18.62 -41.95 -18.10
C ALA A 298 -20.09 -42.06 -18.51
N TYR A 299 -20.36 -41.87 -19.80
CA TYR A 299 -21.63 -42.29 -20.40
C TYR A 299 -21.58 -43.81 -20.58
N GLU A 300 -22.39 -44.53 -19.80
CA GLU A 300 -23.01 -45.78 -20.25
C GLU A 300 -24.29 -45.46 -21.02
#